data_AF-A0A7X6IBS2-F1
#
_entry.id   AF-A0A7X6IBS2-F1
#
_cell.length_a   1.000
_cell.length_b   1.000
_cell.length_c   1.000
_cell.angle_alpha   90.00
_cell.angle_beta   90.00
_cell.angle_gamma   90.00
#
_symmetry.space_group_name_H-M   'P 1'
#
loop_
_entity.id
_entity.type
_entity.pdbx_description
1 polymer ?
#
loop_
_entity_poly.entity_id
_entity_poly.type
_entity_poly.pdbx_seq_one_letter_code
_entity_poly.pdbx_strand_id
1 'polypeptide(L)'
;MNAWMKVKEDITRKMRGEIPHVKRRPGSVSEKADHLAQIGKLRYQIFLFEQKAEKNFSEIGERLFELAEANGAKNPLSDPTIKKKLADAKKIERKLKSLHDKMAQLRERAA
;
A
#
# COMPACT_ATOMS: atom_id res chain seq x y z
N MET A 1 5.10 26.05 7.78
CA MET A 1 4.42 25.28 6.71
C MET A 1 4.20 23.86 7.24
N ASN A 2 2.95 23.41 7.38
CA ASN A 2 2.63 22.16 8.08
C ASN A 2 3.03 20.93 7.25
N ALA A 3 3.53 19.87 7.89
CA ALA A 3 3.95 18.62 7.25
C ALA A 3 2.89 18.05 6.29
N TRP A 4 1.61 18.26 6.61
CA TRP A 4 0.46 17.87 5.79
C TRP A 4 0.35 18.62 4.46
N MET A 5 0.71 19.91 4.43
CA MET A 5 0.76 20.67 3.18
C MET A 5 1.87 20.16 2.26
N LYS A 6 3.01 19.79 2.83
CA LYS A 6 4.15 19.23 2.08
C LYS A 6 3.81 17.87 1.46
N VAL A 7 3.11 17.01 2.20
CA VAL A 7 2.61 15.72 1.68
C VAL A 7 1.58 15.92 0.56
N LYS A 8 0.66 16.88 0.70
CA LYS A 8 -0.29 17.23 -0.36
C LYS A 8 0.41 17.79 -1.58
N GLU A 9 1.39 18.67 -1.42
CA GLU A 9 2.20 19.20 -2.52
C GLU A 9 3.01 18.09 -3.18
N ASP A 10 3.58 17.14 -2.45
CA ASP A 10 4.33 16.02 -3.02
C ASP A 10 3.45 15.09 -3.84
N ILE A 11 2.24 14.80 -3.37
CA ILE A 11 1.25 14.02 -4.12
C ILE A 11 0.79 14.80 -5.36
N THR A 12 0.48 16.08 -5.21
CA THR A 12 0.03 16.95 -6.31
C THR A 12 1.15 17.16 -7.34
N ARG A 13 2.39 17.25 -6.90
CA ARG A 13 3.60 17.37 -7.73
C ARG A 13 3.94 16.07 -8.43
N LYS A 14 3.77 14.91 -7.78
CA LYS A 14 3.89 13.59 -8.45
C LYS A 14 2.74 13.31 -9.43
N MET A 15 1.60 13.99 -9.28
CA MET A 15 0.51 13.96 -10.27
C MET A 15 0.69 14.99 -11.40
N ARG A 16 1.35 16.12 -11.13
CA ARG A 16 1.61 17.21 -12.10
C ARG A 16 2.96 17.09 -12.81
N GLY A 17 3.92 16.35 -12.25
CA GLY A 17 5.28 16.19 -12.76
C GLY A 17 5.37 15.09 -13.80
N GLU A 18 5.42 15.55 -15.05
CA GLU A 18 5.80 14.83 -16.27
C GLU A 18 4.85 13.70 -16.70
N ILE A 19 3.69 14.12 -17.23
CA ILE A 19 3.17 13.44 -18.41
C ILE A 19 4.25 13.65 -19.49
N PRO A 20 4.98 12.62 -19.94
CA PRO A 20 5.94 12.82 -21.01
C PRO A 20 5.23 13.49 -22.19
N HIS A 21 5.89 14.47 -22.83
CA HIS A 21 5.40 15.06 -24.07
C HIS A 21 5.39 13.99 -25.18
N VAL A 22 4.38 13.13 -25.16
CA VAL A 22 4.18 12.06 -26.14
C VAL A 22 3.36 12.63 -27.28
N LYS A 23 3.98 12.72 -28.46
CA LYS A 23 3.39 13.15 -29.73
C LYS A 23 1.95 12.61 -29.87
N ARG A 24 0.97 13.52 -29.96
CA ARG A 24 -0.45 13.21 -30.14
C ARG A 24 -0.64 12.44 -31.45
N ARG A 25 -0.86 11.12 -31.38
CA ARG A 25 -1.48 10.33 -32.45
C ARG A 25 -2.99 10.20 -32.18
N PRO A 26 -3.86 10.18 -33.21
CA PRO A 26 -5.33 10.19 -33.07
C PRO A 26 -5.91 8.81 -32.69
N GLY A 27 -5.15 7.97 -31.97
CA GLY A 27 -5.62 6.73 -31.38
C GLY A 27 -5.92 6.94 -29.90
N SER A 28 -7.21 6.87 -29.58
CA SER A 28 -7.82 6.47 -28.30
C SER A 28 -7.51 7.27 -27.02
N VAL A 29 -8.09 8.47 -26.90
CA VAL A 29 -8.29 9.13 -25.58
C VAL A 29 -8.95 8.18 -24.56
N SER A 30 -9.82 7.28 -25.02
CA SER A 30 -10.47 6.24 -24.19
C SER A 30 -9.47 5.25 -23.58
N GLU A 31 -8.57 4.66 -24.36
CA GLU A 31 -7.61 3.66 -23.86
C GLU A 31 -6.66 4.27 -22.81
N LYS A 32 -6.30 5.54 -23.00
CA LYS A 32 -5.50 6.29 -22.01
C LYS A 32 -6.26 6.56 -20.72
N ALA A 33 -7.55 6.88 -20.82
CA ALA A 33 -8.40 7.07 -19.65
C ALA A 33 -8.62 5.76 -18.88
N ASP A 34 -8.85 4.66 -19.59
CA ASP A 34 -9.01 3.32 -19.00
C ASP A 34 -7.74 2.86 -18.28
N HIS A 35 -6.57 3.11 -18.86
CA HIS A 35 -5.28 2.80 -18.24
C HIS A 35 -5.05 3.59 -16.94
N LEU A 36 -5.30 4.90 -16.96
CA LEU A 36 -5.21 5.75 -15.76
C LEU A 36 -6.21 5.31 -14.67
N ALA A 37 -7.42 4.91 -15.05
CA ALA A 37 -8.41 4.39 -14.11
C ALA A 37 -7.94 3.07 -13.46
N GLN A 38 -7.33 2.16 -14.24
CA GLN A 38 -6.76 0.91 -13.71
C GLN A 38 -5.61 1.17 -12.74
N ILE A 39 -4.70 2.10 -13.08
CA ILE A 39 -3.64 2.59 -12.17
C ILE A 39 -4.24 3.15 -10.88
N GLY A 40 -5.26 4.00 -10.98
CA GLY A 40 -5.93 4.61 -9.84
C GLY A 40 -6.54 3.56 -8.92
N LYS A 41 -7.24 2.58 -9.48
CA LYS A 41 -7.83 1.45 -8.74
C LYS A 41 -6.77 0.62 -8.02
N LEU A 42 -5.66 0.29 -8.69
CA LEU A 42 -4.57 -0.46 -8.07
C LEU A 42 -3.91 0.33 -6.93
N ARG A 43 -3.65 1.63 -7.11
CA ARG A 43 -3.11 2.49 -6.05
C ARG A 43 -4.03 2.54 -4.84
N TYR A 44 -5.33 2.70 -5.07
CA TYR A 44 -6.31 2.70 -3.98
C TYR A 44 -6.34 1.37 -3.23
N GLN A 45 -6.30 0.25 -3.95
CA GLN A 45 -6.22 -1.08 -3.32
C GLN A 45 -4.95 -1.25 -2.51
N ILE A 46 -3.79 -0.86 -3.04
CA ILE A 46 -2.51 -0.90 -2.32
C ILE A 46 -2.63 -0.11 -1.01
N PHE A 47 -3.10 1.13 -1.09
CA PHE A 47 -3.31 1.99 0.08
C PHE A 47 -4.20 1.34 1.16
N LEU A 48 -5.31 0.72 0.77
CA LEU A 48 -6.19 0.03 1.72
C LEU A 48 -5.50 -1.16 2.40
N PHE A 49 -4.68 -1.92 1.67
CA PHE A 49 -3.94 -3.04 2.23
C PHE A 49 -2.76 -2.59 3.09
N GLU A 50 -2.11 -1.47 2.76
CA GLU A 50 -1.09 -0.82 3.61
C GLU A 50 -1.69 -0.37 4.94
N GLN A 51 -2.83 0.33 4.93
CA GLN A 51 -3.54 0.69 6.17
C GLN A 51 -3.92 -0.54 7.00
N LYS A 52 -4.34 -1.63 6.34
CA LYS A 52 -4.67 -2.88 7.02
C LYS A 52 -3.42 -3.52 7.63
N ALA A 53 -2.26 -3.41 6.97
CA ALA A 53 -0.98 -3.87 7.50
C ALA A 53 -0.60 -3.07 8.75
N GLU A 54 -0.66 -1.73 8.67
CA GLU A 54 -0.37 -0.82 9.78
C GLU A 54 -1.23 -1.16 11.01
N LYS A 55 -2.55 -1.27 10.83
CA LYS A 55 -3.46 -1.65 11.91
C LYS A 55 -3.07 -3.00 12.53
N ASN A 56 -2.75 -4.00 11.71
CA ASN A 56 -2.36 -5.31 12.21
C ASN A 56 -1.04 -5.26 13.00
N PHE A 57 -0.06 -4.48 12.55
CA PHE A 57 1.18 -4.27 13.29
C PHE A 57 0.97 -3.52 14.60
N SER A 58 0.09 -2.50 14.63
CA SER A 58 -0.28 -1.80 15.86
C SER A 58 -0.90 -2.76 16.88
N GLU A 59 -1.86 -3.59 16.46
CA GLU A 59 -2.51 -4.58 17.34
C GLU A 59 -1.53 -5.65 17.85
N ILE A 60 -0.54 -6.06 17.04
CA ILE A 60 0.54 -6.96 17.50
C ILE A 60 1.40 -6.26 18.56
N GLY A 61 1.78 -5.00 18.32
CA GLY A 61 2.59 -4.21 19.23
C GLY A 61 1.90 -3.97 20.58
N GLU A 62 0.62 -3.60 20.55
CA GLU A 62 -0.23 -3.45 21.75
C GLU A 62 -0.26 -4.74 22.56
N ARG A 63 -0.56 -5.88 21.91
CA ARG A 63 -0.59 -7.18 22.59
C ARG A 63 0.77 -7.59 23.15
N LEU A 64 1.85 -7.28 22.43
CA LEU A 64 3.21 -7.56 22.89
C LEU A 64 3.55 -6.74 24.14
N PHE A 65 3.13 -5.47 24.18
CA PHE A 65 3.30 -4.59 25.33
C PHE A 65 2.53 -5.10 26.55
N GLU A 66 1.25 -5.45 26.38
CA GLU A 66 0.44 -6.07 27.44
C GLU A 66 1.09 -7.34 28.01
N LEU A 67 1.62 -8.21 27.14
CA LEU A 67 2.28 -9.44 27.55
C LEU A 67 3.58 -9.18 28.31
N ALA A 68 4.33 -8.15 27.91
CA ALA A 68 5.55 -7.76 28.58
C ALA A 68 5.28 -7.27 30.01
N GLU A 69 4.22 -6.46 30.20
CA GLU A 69 3.81 -5.98 31.52
C GLU A 69 3.23 -7.09 32.40
N ALA A 70 2.37 -7.94 31.85
CA ALA A 70 1.59 -8.90 32.65
C ALA A 70 2.36 -10.17 33.02
N ASN A 71 3.28 -10.64 32.17
CA ASN A 71 3.73 -12.03 32.25
C ASN A 71 5.24 -12.24 32.35
N GLY A 72 6.10 -11.25 32.08
CA GLY A 72 7.55 -11.36 32.18
C GLY A 72 8.18 -12.56 31.44
N ALA A 73 9.04 -12.32 30.43
CA ALA A 73 9.87 -13.34 29.75
C ALA A 73 9.14 -14.56 29.10
N LYS A 74 7.81 -14.67 29.12
CA LYS A 74 7.09 -15.67 28.31
C LYS A 74 7.25 -15.34 26.83
N ASN A 75 7.49 -16.37 26.01
CA ASN A 75 7.64 -16.22 24.57
C ASN A 75 6.35 -15.62 23.94
N PRO A 76 6.39 -14.40 23.37
CA PRO A 76 5.20 -13.77 22.78
C PRO A 76 4.62 -14.51 21.59
N LEU A 77 5.46 -15.29 20.88
CA LEU A 77 5.02 -16.13 19.77
C LEU A 77 4.19 -17.32 20.22
N SER A 78 4.05 -17.57 21.52
CA SER A 78 3.14 -18.58 22.05
C SER A 78 1.69 -18.07 22.15
N ASP A 79 1.48 -16.75 22.17
CA ASP A 79 0.16 -16.13 22.29
C ASP A 79 -0.68 -16.37 21.00
N PRO A 80 -1.90 -16.91 21.13
CA PRO A 80 -2.74 -17.26 19.98
C PRO A 80 -3.18 -16.02 19.17
N THR A 81 -3.35 -14.87 19.83
CA THR A 81 -3.69 -13.61 19.17
C THR A 81 -2.54 -13.15 18.29
N ILE A 82 -1.30 -13.13 18.82
CA ILE A 82 -0.10 -12.79 18.05
C ILE A 82 0.08 -13.76 16.87
N LYS A 83 -0.05 -15.08 17.08
CA LYS A 83 0.05 -16.06 15.99
C LYS A 83 -0.95 -15.79 14.87
N LYS A 84 -2.21 -15.51 15.21
CA LYS A 84 -3.26 -15.20 14.24
C LYS A 84 -2.94 -13.92 13.46
N LYS A 85 -2.57 -12.85 14.16
CA LYS A 85 -2.22 -11.55 13.57
C LYS A 85 -1.01 -11.64 12.63
N LEU A 86 0.02 -12.41 13.00
CA LEU A 86 1.15 -12.73 12.13
C LEU A 86 0.74 -13.50 10.87
N ALA A 87 -0.16 -14.47 10.99
CA ALA A 87 -0.69 -15.19 9.83
C ALA A 87 -1.47 -14.25 8.89
N ASP A 88 -2.24 -13.31 9.45
CA ASP A 88 -2.95 -12.30 8.67
C ASP A 88 -1.99 -11.28 8.04
N ALA A 89 -0.90 -10.91 8.72
CA ALA A 89 0.14 -10.04 8.16
C ALA A 89 0.79 -10.70 6.92
N LYS A 90 1.10 -12.00 6.98
CA LYS A 90 1.61 -12.77 5.83
C LYS A 90 0.63 -12.85 4.66
N LYS A 91 -0.69 -12.80 4.91
CA LYS A 91 -1.69 -12.74 3.83
C LYS A 91 -1.71 -11.37 3.18
N ILE A 92 -1.63 -10.31 3.99
CA ILE A 92 -1.57 -8.93 3.51
C ILE A 92 -0.31 -8.71 2.67
N GLU A 93 0.85 -9.18 3.14
CA GLU A 93 2.13 -9.08 2.43
C GLU A 93 2.06 -9.75 1.04
N ARG A 94 1.55 -10.99 0.97
CA ARG A 94 1.35 -11.69 -0.31
C ARG A 94 0.42 -10.94 -1.24
N LYS A 95 -0.63 -10.31 -0.70
CA LYS A 95 -1.58 -9.53 -1.50
C LYS A 95 -0.97 -8.23 -2.02
N LEU A 96 -0.23 -7.51 -1.18
CA LEU A 96 0.50 -6.30 -1.56
C LEU A 96 1.52 -6.60 -2.65
N LYS A 97 2.32 -7.68 -2.49
CA LYS A 97 3.26 -8.12 -3.52
C LYS A 97 2.55 -8.34 -4.86
N SER A 98 1.46 -9.10 -4.88
CA SER A 98 0.66 -9.32 -6.09
C SER A 98 0.11 -8.03 -6.71
N LEU A 99 -0.29 -7.04 -5.90
CA LEU A 99 -0.78 -5.75 -6.39
C LEU A 99 0.35 -4.90 -6.97
N HIS A 100 1.54 -4.90 -6.34
CA HIS A 100 2.73 -4.23 -6.86
C HIS A 100 3.22 -4.85 -8.16
N ASP A 101 3.23 -6.18 -8.27
CA ASP A 101 3.59 -6.89 -9.50
C ASP A 101 2.65 -6.51 -10.65
N LYS A 102 1.33 -6.49 -10.38
CA LYS A 102 0.32 -6.01 -11.35
C LYS A 102 0.55 -4.56 -11.75
N MET A 103 0.90 -3.71 -10.79
CA MET A 103 1.18 -2.30 -11.04
C MET A 103 2.43 -2.10 -11.90
N ALA A 104 3.47 -2.90 -11.69
CA ALA A 104 4.69 -2.88 -12.49
C ALA A 104 4.41 -3.30 -13.94
N GLN A 105 3.73 -4.43 -14.13
CA GLN A 105 3.32 -4.92 -15.46
C GLN A 105 2.47 -3.89 -16.22
N LEU A 106 1.56 -3.21 -15.52
CA LEU A 106 0.68 -2.22 -16.14
C LEU A 106 1.43 -0.94 -16.55
N ARG A 107 2.50 -0.59 -15.83
CA ARG A 107 3.39 0.52 -16.19
C ARG A 107 4.29 0.18 -17.37
N GLU A 108 4.85 -1.03 -17.41
CA GLU A 108 5.65 -1.52 -18.54
C GLU A 108 4.84 -1.55 -19.84
N ARG A 109 3.57 -1.95 -19.78
CA ARG A 109 2.67 -1.95 -20.96
C ARG A 109 2.32 -0.56 -21.49
N ALA A 110 2.57 0.50 -20.72
CA ALA A 110 2.30 1.88 -21.12
C ALA A 110 3.56 2.70 -21.43
N ALA A 111 4.75 2.12 -21.20
CA ALA A 111 6.03 2.65 -21.66
C ALA A 111 6.25 2.27 -23.13
#